data_AF-A0A091VEU0-F1
#
_entry.id   AF-A0A091VEU0-F1
#
_cell.length_a   1.000
_cell.length_b   1.000
_cell.length_c   1.000
_cell.angle_alpha   90.00
_cell.angle_beta   90.00
_cell.angle_gamma   90.00
#
_symmetry.space_group_name_H-M   'P 1'
#
loop_
_entity.id
_entity.type
_entity.pdbx_description
1 polymer ?
#
loop_
_entity_poly.entity_id
_entity_poly.type
_entity_poly.pdbx_seq_one_letter_code
_entity_poly.pdbx_strand_id
1 'polypeptide(L)' 'QLTVLGPGHPLRAAVGQDVVLPCHLSPSMDIRSLEIRWIRYQISETVHHYGSGEDLHGEQMKEYAGRTEL' A
#
# COMPACT_ATOMS: atom_id res chain seq x y z
N GLN A 1 -10.88 -18.02 -5.51
CA GLN A 1 -11.02 -16.91 -4.54
C GLN A 1 -9.77 -16.06 -4.63
N LEU A 2 -9.88 -14.73 -4.54
CA LEU A 2 -8.73 -13.82 -4.53
C LEU A 2 -8.14 -13.73 -3.13
N THR A 3 -6.83 -13.79 -3.00
CA THR A 3 -6.13 -13.65 -1.71
C THR A 3 -5.01 -12.63 -1.82
N VAL A 4 -4.85 -11.80 -0.80
CA VAL A 4 -3.70 -10.89 -0.63
C VAL A 4 -2.71 -11.56 0.30
N LEU A 5 -1.49 -11.76 -0.18
CA LEU A 5 -0.41 -12.39 0.55
C LEU A 5 0.64 -11.33 0.89
N GLY A 6 0.82 -11.09 2.19
CA GLY A 6 1.86 -10.21 2.73
C GLY A 6 3.15 -10.97 3.09
N PRO A 7 4.16 -10.27 3.64
CA PRO A 7 5.39 -10.91 4.07
C PRO A 7 5.12 -11.79 5.30
N GLY A 8 5.79 -12.94 5.37
CA GLY A 8 5.70 -13.86 6.51
C GLY A 8 6.48 -13.41 7.76
N HIS A 9 7.16 -12.27 7.69
CA HIS A 9 7.97 -11.71 8.77
C HIS A 9 7.90 -10.18 8.77
N PRO A 10 8.24 -9.53 9.90
CA PRO A 10 8.35 -8.07 9.95
C PRO A 10 9.42 -7.54 9.00
N LEU A 11 9.18 -6.35 8.46
CA LEU A 11 10.16 -5.61 7.67
C LEU A 11 10.91 -4.64 8.57
N ARG A 12 12.16 -4.34 8.22
CA ARG A 12 13.03 -3.39 8.95
C ARG A 12 13.47 -2.30 7.99
N ALA A 13 13.47 -1.07 8.48
CA ALA A 13 13.96 0.09 7.76
C ALA A 13 14.79 0.96 8.69
N ALA A 14 15.82 1.61 8.14
CA ALA A 14 16.56 2.64 8.87
C ALA A 14 15.82 3.98 8.73
N VAL A 15 15.92 4.83 9.74
CA VAL A 15 15.31 6.17 9.68
C VAL A 15 15.92 6.96 8.53
N GLY A 16 15.07 7.61 7.73
CA GLY A 16 15.48 8.39 6.56
C GLY A 16 15.75 7.57 5.30
N GLN A 17 15.46 6.27 5.31
CA GLN A 17 15.50 5.42 4.10
C GLN A 17 14.09 4.98 3.71
N ASP A 18 13.93 4.68 2.43
CA ASP A 18 12.69 4.14 1.90
C ASP A 18 12.55 2.65 2.26
N VAL A 19 11.31 2.18 2.33
CA VAL A 19 10.98 0.79 2.56
C VAL A 19 9.84 0.37 1.67
N VAL A 20 9.99 -0.78 1.02
CA VAL A 20 8.92 -1.41 0.26
C VAL A 20 8.14 -2.33 1.19
N LEU A 21 6.81 -2.19 1.20
CA LEU A 21 5.90 -3.11 1.87
C LEU A 21 5.31 -4.06 0.82
N PRO A 22 5.88 -5.26 0.59
CA PRO A 22 5.42 -6.14 -0.48
C PRO A 22 4.10 -6.83 -0.12
N CYS A 23 3.15 -6.77 -1.04
CA CYS A 23 1.95 -7.61 -1.05
C CYS A 23 1.74 -8.16 -2.46
N HIS A 24 1.19 -9.36 -2.60
CA HIS A 24 0.89 -9.95 -3.90
C HIS A 24 -0.48 -10.62 -3.92
N LEU A 25 -1.11 -10.60 -5.10
CA LEU A 25 -2.38 -11.27 -5.34
C LEU A 25 -2.13 -12.72 -5.76
N SER A 26 -2.96 -13.63 -5.21
CA SER A 26 -3.04 -15.01 -5.65
C SER A 26 -4.47 -15.34 -6.09
N PRO A 27 -4.68 -15.76 -7.36
CA PRO A 27 -3.69 -15.82 -8.45
C PRO A 27 -3.23 -14.42 -8.88
N SER A 28 -2.08 -14.33 -9.56
CA SER A 28 -1.57 -13.06 -10.11
C SER A 28 -2.51 -12.51 -11.18
N MET A 29 -2.74 -11.20 -11.15
CA MET A 29 -3.60 -10.49 -12.10
C MET A 29 -3.19 -9.02 -12.22
N ASP A 30 -3.67 -8.35 -13.27
CA ASP A 30 -3.47 -6.91 -13.47
C ASP A 30 -4.20 -6.14 -12.36
N ILE A 31 -3.49 -5.22 -11.72
CA ILE A 31 -3.99 -4.40 -10.63
C ILE A 31 -4.52 -3.04 -11.09
N ARG A 32 -4.34 -2.66 -12.36
CA ARG A 32 -4.69 -1.32 -12.87
C ARG A 32 -6.16 -0.94 -12.69
N SER A 33 -7.06 -1.93 -12.75
CA SER A 33 -8.49 -1.72 -12.51
C SER A 33 -8.91 -1.93 -11.06
N LEU A 34 -7.98 -2.22 -10.16
CA LEU A 34 -8.28 -2.46 -8.74
C LEU A 34 -8.08 -1.18 -7.93
N GLU A 35 -8.89 -1.06 -6.88
CA GLU A 35 -8.66 -0.12 -5.79
C GLU A 35 -7.74 -0.79 -4.75
N ILE A 36 -6.65 -0.13 -4.39
CA ILE A 36 -5.67 -0.65 -3.43
C ILE A 36 -5.47 0.40 -2.33
N ARG A 37 -5.71 -0.01 -1.08
CA ARG A 37 -5.48 0.83 0.09
C ARG A 37 -4.48 0.19 1.04
N TRP A 38 -3.48 0.96 1.44
CA TRP A 38 -2.67 0.68 2.61
C TRP A 38 -3.23 1.45 3.79
N ILE A 39 -3.53 0.73 4.88
CA ILE A 39 -4.07 1.33 6.10
C ILE A 39 -3.19 1.02 7.30
N ARG A 40 -3.19 1.92 8.28
CA ARG A 40 -2.64 1.62 9.60
C ARG A 40 -3.59 0.67 10.32
N TYR A 41 -3.17 -0.59 10.52
CA TYR A 41 -4.01 -1.67 11.07
C TYR A 41 -4.84 -1.28 12.31
N GLN A 42 -4.29 -0.50 13.24
CA GLN A 42 -4.95 -0.20 14.51
C GLN A 42 -6.01 0.90 14.46
N ILE A 43 -5.95 1.78 13.48
CA ILE A 43 -6.75 3.02 13.46
C ILE A 43 -7.41 3.27 12.10
N SER A 44 -7.20 2.36 11.14
CA SER A 44 -7.82 2.37 9.81
C SER A 44 -7.59 3.66 9.03
N GLU A 45 -6.51 4.38 9.32
CA GLU A 45 -6.15 5.59 8.58
C GLU A 45 -5.37 5.25 7.31
N THR A 46 -5.67 5.96 6.22
CA THR A 46 -5.12 5.73 4.89
C THR A 46 -3.66 6.20 4.80
N VAL A 47 -2.74 5.25 4.62
CA VAL A 47 -1.33 5.50 4.33
C VAL A 47 -1.15 5.80 2.85
N HIS A 48 -1.72 4.96 1.99
CA HIS A 48 -1.64 5.08 0.54
C HIS A 48 -2.94 4.61 -0.08
N HIS A 49 -3.36 5.26 -1.17
CA HIS A 49 -4.53 4.89 -1.93
C HIS A 49 -4.21 4.99 -3.42
N TYR A 50 -4.48 3.90 -4.13
CA TYR A 50 -4.33 3.76 -5.56
C TYR A 50 -5.66 3.30 -6.15
N GLY A 51 -6.03 3.88 -7.29
CA GLY A 51 -7.22 3.49 -8.03
C GLY A 51 -7.18 4.01 -9.45
N SER A 52 -7.85 3.32 -10.37
CA SER A 52 -7.96 3.72 -11.79
C SER A 52 -6.60 3.94 -12.48
N GLY A 53 -5.55 3.27 -12.03
CA GLY A 53 -4.21 3.40 -12.62
C GLY A 53 -3.34 4.51 -12.04
N GLU A 54 -3.75 5.19 -10.96
CA GLU A 54 -3.04 6.35 -10.41
C GLU A 54 -3.06 6.41 -8.87
N ASP A 55 -2.07 7.12 -8.33
CA ASP A 55 -1.94 7.39 -6.89
C ASP A 55 -2.84 8.55 -6.45
N LEU A 56 -3.79 8.27 -5.57
CA LEU A 56 -4.81 9.19 -5.09
C LEU A 56 -4.34 9.92 -3.83
N HIS A 57 -3.41 10.85 -4.01
CA HIS A 57 -2.77 11.62 -2.94
C HIS A 57 -3.75 12.39 -2.03
N GLY A 58 -4.92 12.80 -2.56
CA GLY A 58 -5.93 13.55 -1.80
C GLY A 58 -6.62 12.77 -0.68
N GLU A 59 -6.52 11.43 -0.69
CA GLU A 59 -7.12 10.56 0.32
C GLU A 59 -6.11 10.05 1.37
N GLN A 60 -4.84 10.40 1.22
CA GLN A 60 -3.78 10.03 2.15
C GLN A 60 -3.81 10.92 3.39
N MET A 61 -3.39 10.40 4.54
CA MET A 61 -3.10 11.28 5.67
C MET A 61 -1.95 12.24 5.33
N LYS A 62 -1.95 13.42 5.95
CA LYS A 62 -0.96 14.48 5.68
C LYS A 62 0.48 14.02 5.90
N GLU A 63 0.71 13.09 6.82
CA GLU A 63 2.03 12.55 7.20
C GLU A 63 2.63 11.62 6.13
N TYR A 64 1.80 11.08 5.24
CA TYR A 64 2.17 10.16 4.16
C TYR A 64 2.06 10.77 2.76
N ALA A 65 1.37 11.90 2.62
CA ALA A 65 1.22 12.64 1.38
C ALA A 65 2.57 12.90 0.69
N GLY A 66 2.72 12.40 -0.55
CA GLY A 66 3.93 12.56 -1.35
C GLY A 66 5.14 11.75 -0.87
N ARG A 67 4.92 10.75 -0.01
CA ARG A 67 5.96 9.86 0.54
C ARG A 67 5.69 8.38 0.25
N THR A 68 4.69 8.10 -0.57
CA THR A 68 4.24 6.75 -0.90
C THR A 68 3.86 6.68 -2.37
N GLU A 69 4.12 5.55 -3.01
CA GLU A 69 3.80 5.22 -4.40
C GLU A 69 3.51 3.72 -4.51
N LEU A 70 2.76 3.30 -5.54
CA LEU A 70 2.48 1.90 -5.85
C LEU A 70 3.15 1.42 -7.15
#